data_AF-A0A642C5L2-F1
#
_entry.id   AF-A0A642C5L2-F1
#
_cell.length_a   1.000
_cell.length_b   1.000
_cell.length_c   1.000
_cell.angle_alpha   90.00
_cell.angle_beta   90.00
_cell.angle_gamma   90.00
#
_symmetry.space_group_name_H-M   'P 1'
#
loop_
_entity.id
_entity.type
_entity.pdbx_description
1 polymer ?
#
loop_
_entity_poly.entity_id
_entity_poly.type
_entity_poly.pdbx_seq_one_letter_code
_entity_poly.pdbx_strand_id
1 'polypeptide(L)'
;MFLIVVLGTTSTLGQPIISPSCFSNSHDITSLQAWGPYSKRYAGISHIPDIQAGIRFDFSVMPGYYRNRQLVPHVLFESSYYPWDINPSMNRITYRYEMEWKDRVFTDVTYYILDEQRILVGMNCVNNTAVNQNLVLNLMAYIDYEGEQPQFKIPEDANIQWHNATDYISNEPIYKSPQYNLVYDGWKRNEMRTSQSLSGFVLGKGFGKNKGDKVSYEINILPEKEKGITEIRLELQGTGEYSIASIPYTCKEPGKYTLELISEGTYSTNLDGFFIGSEEDIKQIKILPRKLSFIPEIKSGKTKQDFILKYPECDNYYGIAWNYQESQIREVLDDNLESFFRKKTHDHVSSRLIGNREWHYSNAFLRPIV
;
A
#
# COMPACT_ATOMS: atom_id res chain seq x y z
N MET A 1 67.78 -27.83 11.21
CA MET A 1 66.93 -28.46 10.17
C MET A 1 65.70 -27.58 10.02
N PHE A 2 65.60 -26.84 8.91
CA PHE A 2 64.53 -25.87 8.66
C PHE A 2 63.43 -26.53 7.83
N LEU A 3 62.19 -26.44 8.31
CA LEU A 3 61.00 -26.78 7.52
C LEU A 3 60.35 -25.45 7.10
N ILE A 4 60.48 -25.10 5.82
CA ILE A 4 59.76 -23.99 5.21
C ILE A 4 58.54 -24.59 4.53
N VAL A 5 57.34 -24.22 4.99
CA VAL A 5 56.08 -24.58 4.34
C VAL A 5 55.64 -23.36 3.52
N VAL A 6 55.69 -23.49 2.19
CA VAL A 6 55.10 -22.53 1.25
C VAL A 6 53.67 -23.01 0.95
N LEU A 7 52.68 -22.33 1.52
CA LEU A 7 51.27 -22.54 1.18
C LEU A 7 50.90 -21.58 0.05
N GLY A 8 50.59 -22.13 -1.13
CA GLY A 8 50.03 -21.37 -2.23
C GLY A 8 48.59 -21.00 -1.92
N THR A 9 48.31 -19.71 -1.78
CA THR A 9 46.93 -19.22 -1.76
C THR A 9 46.40 -19.22 -3.19
N THR A 10 45.62 -20.24 -3.54
CA THR A 10 44.69 -20.12 -4.67
C THR A 10 43.65 -19.09 -4.28
N SER A 11 43.65 -17.92 -4.92
CA SER A 11 42.54 -16.98 -4.84
C SER A 11 41.33 -17.62 -5.51
N THR A 12 40.56 -18.38 -4.75
CA THR A 12 39.16 -18.61 -5.11
C THR A 12 38.52 -17.23 -5.07
N LEU A 13 38.11 -16.71 -6.22
CA LEU A 13 37.18 -15.60 -6.32
C LEU A 13 36.03 -15.92 -5.37
N GLY A 14 36.03 -15.29 -4.20
CA GLY A 14 34.98 -15.46 -3.22
C GLY A 14 33.67 -15.13 -3.92
N GLN A 15 32.68 -16.01 -3.78
CA GLN A 15 31.31 -15.61 -4.08
C GLN A 15 31.05 -14.26 -3.40
N PRO A 16 30.36 -13.32 -4.05
CA PRO A 16 30.06 -12.04 -3.43
C PRO A 16 29.39 -12.32 -2.09
N ILE A 17 30.12 -12.05 -1.01
CA ILE A 17 29.61 -12.22 0.35
C ILE A 17 28.53 -11.16 0.46
N ILE A 18 27.28 -11.62 0.49
CA ILE A 18 26.13 -10.74 0.75
C ILE A 18 26.45 -9.99 2.04
N SER A 19 26.43 -8.66 1.98
CA SER A 19 26.80 -7.83 3.12
C SER A 19 25.97 -8.23 4.34
N PRO A 20 26.53 -8.33 5.55
CA PRO A 20 25.78 -8.55 6.77
C PRO A 20 24.64 -7.52 6.97
N SER A 21 24.77 -6.33 6.40
CA SER A 21 23.70 -5.32 6.37
C SER A 21 22.46 -5.74 5.57
N CYS A 22 22.58 -6.69 4.65
CA CYS A 22 21.45 -7.29 3.93
C CYS A 22 20.70 -8.32 4.78
N PHE A 23 21.24 -8.69 5.96
CA PHE A 23 20.59 -9.52 6.97
C PHE A 23 20.32 -8.68 8.22
N SER A 24 19.78 -7.46 8.06
CA SER A 24 19.00 -6.87 9.14
C SER A 24 17.91 -7.91 9.47
N ASN A 25 17.64 -8.19 10.73
CA ASN A 25 16.57 -9.13 11.13
C ASN A 25 15.15 -8.61 10.78
N SER A 26 15.02 -7.90 9.66
CA SER A 26 13.78 -7.53 8.99
C SER A 26 13.58 -8.51 7.85
N HIS A 27 12.36 -9.03 7.75
CA HIS A 27 11.93 -9.81 6.60
C HIS A 27 11.53 -8.91 5.41
N ASP A 28 11.66 -7.59 5.57
CA ASP A 28 11.22 -6.61 4.59
C ASP A 28 12.30 -6.35 3.55
N ILE A 29 11.87 -6.27 2.30
CA ILE A 29 12.74 -5.91 1.19
C ILE A 29 12.99 -4.39 1.27
N THR A 30 14.01 -3.98 2.02
CA THR A 30 14.37 -2.56 2.19
C THR A 30 14.96 -1.91 0.93
N SER A 31 15.13 -2.68 -0.15
CA SER A 31 15.63 -2.21 -1.45
C SER A 31 14.53 -1.77 -2.42
N LEU A 32 13.25 -1.94 -2.07
CA LEU A 32 12.15 -1.49 -2.93
C LEU A 32 12.05 0.04 -2.90
N GLN A 33 11.96 0.64 -4.08
CA GLN A 33 11.72 2.07 -4.23
C GLN A 33 10.24 2.38 -3.97
N ALA A 34 9.90 3.61 -3.57
CA ALA A 34 8.51 4.03 -3.40
C ALA A 34 7.69 3.91 -4.69
N TRP A 35 8.36 4.04 -5.84
CA TRP A 35 7.81 3.82 -7.18
C TRP A 35 8.21 2.45 -7.72
N GLY A 36 7.27 1.78 -8.39
CA GLY A 36 7.53 0.48 -9.02
C GLY A 36 6.28 -0.17 -9.59
N PRO A 37 6.39 -1.35 -10.21
CA PRO A 37 5.27 -2.05 -10.83
C PRO A 37 4.48 -2.86 -9.80
N TYR A 38 3.91 -2.17 -8.81
CA TYR A 38 3.30 -2.80 -7.63
C TYR A 38 1.80 -3.11 -7.79
N SER A 39 1.16 -2.62 -8.85
CA SER A 39 -0.28 -2.80 -9.04
C SER A 39 -0.66 -4.27 -9.21
N LYS A 40 -1.73 -4.69 -8.52
CA LYS A 40 -2.36 -6.01 -8.66
C LYS A 40 -3.56 -5.99 -9.62
N ARG A 41 -3.80 -4.85 -10.29
CA ARG A 41 -4.95 -4.67 -11.20
C ARG A 41 -4.51 -4.42 -12.63
N TYR A 42 -3.80 -3.32 -12.88
CA TYR A 42 -3.36 -2.94 -14.23
C TYR A 42 -1.86 -2.73 -14.30
N ALA A 43 -1.24 -3.24 -15.37
CA ALA A 43 0.18 -3.06 -15.58
C ALA A 43 0.50 -1.57 -15.80
N GLY A 44 1.53 -1.10 -15.12
CA GLY A 44 1.89 0.31 -15.12
C GLY A 44 2.93 0.61 -14.05
N ILE A 45 2.90 1.83 -13.54
CA ILE A 45 3.74 2.28 -12.45
C ILE A 45 2.87 2.70 -11.27
N SER A 46 3.30 2.32 -10.08
CA SER A 46 2.62 2.56 -8.81
C SER A 46 3.51 3.37 -7.89
N HIS A 47 2.90 4.18 -7.03
CA HIS A 47 3.53 4.85 -5.91
C HIS A 47 2.90 4.39 -4.60
N ILE A 48 3.73 3.97 -3.65
CA ILE A 48 3.31 3.64 -2.28
C ILE A 48 3.81 4.79 -1.40
N PRO A 49 2.96 5.80 -1.11
CA PRO A 49 3.36 6.96 -0.30
C PRO A 49 3.69 6.58 1.14
N ASP A 50 2.93 5.63 1.70
CA ASP A 50 3.16 5.03 3.01
C ASP A 50 2.80 3.55 2.96
N ILE A 51 3.79 2.70 3.26
CA ILE A 51 3.63 1.24 3.24
C ILE A 51 2.68 0.76 4.34
N GLN A 52 2.60 1.47 5.46
CA GLN A 52 1.75 1.12 6.60
C GLN A 52 0.28 1.50 6.35
N ALA A 53 0.04 2.62 5.67
CA ALA A 53 -1.31 3.05 5.31
C ALA A 53 -2.02 2.08 4.34
N GLY A 54 -1.27 1.26 3.58
CA GLY A 54 -1.83 0.32 2.61
C GLY A 54 -2.56 1.01 1.46
N ILE A 55 -2.15 2.24 1.15
CA ILE A 55 -2.69 3.07 0.07
C ILE A 55 -1.68 3.05 -1.08
N ARG A 56 -2.17 2.83 -2.30
CA ARG A 56 -1.34 2.86 -3.51
C ARG A 56 -1.96 3.78 -4.54
N PHE A 57 -1.16 4.68 -5.09
CA PHE A 57 -1.51 5.39 -6.32
C PHE A 57 -1.00 4.60 -7.51
N ASP A 58 -1.83 4.43 -8.54
CA ASP A 58 -1.50 3.69 -9.75
C ASP A 58 -1.67 4.57 -10.99
N PHE A 59 -0.73 4.42 -11.92
CA PHE A 59 -0.79 5.01 -13.25
C PHE A 59 -0.54 3.96 -14.32
N SER A 60 -1.45 3.86 -15.29
CA SER A 60 -1.38 2.87 -16.37
C SER A 60 -1.75 3.51 -17.71
N VAL A 61 -0.95 3.20 -18.74
CA VAL A 61 -1.27 3.53 -20.13
C VAL A 61 -2.04 2.38 -20.75
N MET A 62 -3.18 2.70 -21.38
CA MET A 62 -4.06 1.72 -22.03
C MET A 62 -4.24 2.10 -23.50
N PRO A 63 -3.42 1.53 -24.40
CA PRO A 63 -3.55 1.72 -25.84
C PRO A 63 -4.80 1.05 -26.41
N GLY A 64 -5.29 1.55 -27.54
CA GLY A 64 -6.41 0.95 -28.24
C GLY A 64 -6.55 1.43 -29.67
N TYR A 65 -7.33 0.72 -30.46
CA TYR A 65 -7.77 1.18 -31.77
C TYR A 65 -8.95 2.15 -31.59
N TYR A 66 -8.86 3.29 -32.26
CA TYR A 66 -9.95 4.26 -32.26
C TYR A 66 -11.25 3.62 -32.74
N ARG A 67 -12.32 3.74 -31.95
CA ARG A 67 -13.66 3.20 -32.23
C ARG A 67 -13.70 1.69 -32.52
N ASN A 68 -12.77 0.90 -32.00
CA ASN A 68 -12.80 -0.55 -32.18
C ASN A 68 -12.47 -1.35 -30.90
N ARG A 69 -11.20 -1.35 -30.47
CA ARG A 69 -10.76 -2.21 -29.38
C ARG A 69 -9.79 -1.48 -28.46
N GLN A 70 -10.14 -1.39 -27.18
CA GLN A 70 -9.24 -0.91 -26.13
C GLN A 70 -8.52 -2.10 -25.50
N LEU A 71 -7.21 -1.98 -25.26
CA LEU A 71 -6.43 -2.95 -24.50
C LEU A 71 -6.29 -2.45 -23.06
N VAL A 72 -6.87 -3.20 -22.13
CA VAL A 72 -6.75 -2.95 -20.69
C VAL A 72 -5.77 -3.98 -20.13
N PRO A 73 -4.59 -3.57 -19.60
CA PRO A 73 -3.51 -4.48 -19.24
C PRO A 73 -3.74 -5.11 -17.87
N HIS A 74 -4.75 -5.95 -17.74
CA HIS A 74 -5.08 -6.61 -16.48
C HIS A 74 -4.00 -7.62 -16.07
N VAL A 75 -3.48 -7.54 -14.84
CA VAL A 75 -2.33 -8.35 -14.42
C VAL A 75 -2.65 -9.79 -14.03
N LEU A 76 -3.90 -10.09 -13.68
CA LEU A 76 -4.30 -11.45 -13.26
C LEU A 76 -4.71 -12.39 -14.42
N PHE A 77 -4.81 -11.90 -15.66
CA PHE A 77 -5.13 -12.74 -16.81
C PHE A 77 -4.53 -12.19 -18.10
N GLU A 78 -4.49 -13.02 -19.13
CA GLU A 78 -3.91 -12.65 -20.43
C GLU A 78 -4.64 -11.47 -21.08
N SER A 79 -3.94 -10.35 -21.21
CA SER A 79 -4.47 -9.09 -21.76
C SER A 79 -3.56 -8.46 -22.81
N SER A 80 -2.76 -9.29 -23.49
CA SER A 80 -1.90 -8.91 -24.63
C SER A 80 -0.90 -7.79 -24.33
N TYR A 81 -0.48 -7.68 -23.06
CA TYR A 81 0.69 -6.90 -22.66
C TYR A 81 1.77 -7.84 -22.09
N TYR A 82 3.04 -7.45 -22.23
CA TYR A 82 4.18 -8.24 -21.79
C TYR A 82 5.25 -7.34 -21.17
N PRO A 83 5.89 -7.72 -20.05
CA PRO A 83 7.16 -7.14 -19.65
C PRO A 83 8.18 -7.33 -20.78
N TRP A 84 8.77 -6.25 -21.27
CA TRP A 84 9.60 -6.27 -22.48
C TRP A 84 11.08 -5.98 -22.19
N ASP A 85 11.38 -4.89 -21.50
CA ASP A 85 12.73 -4.53 -21.08
C ASP A 85 12.67 -3.87 -19.70
N ILE A 86 13.27 -4.51 -18.69
CA ILE A 86 13.33 -4.03 -17.31
C ILE A 86 14.79 -4.05 -16.88
N ASN A 87 15.31 -2.90 -16.45
CA ASN A 87 16.68 -2.84 -15.97
C ASN A 87 16.80 -3.37 -14.53
N PRO A 88 18.00 -3.86 -14.11
CA PRO A 88 18.17 -4.42 -12.77
C PRO A 88 17.84 -3.48 -11.62
N SER A 89 17.99 -2.16 -11.82
CA SER A 89 17.68 -1.13 -10.83
C SER A 89 16.18 -0.78 -10.75
N MET A 90 15.33 -1.39 -11.60
CA MET A 90 13.89 -1.16 -11.72
C MET A 90 13.47 0.31 -11.92
N ASN A 91 14.36 1.17 -12.39
CA ASN A 91 14.06 2.56 -12.71
C ASN A 91 13.73 2.78 -14.20
N ARG A 92 13.82 1.73 -15.02
CA ARG A 92 13.33 1.70 -16.41
C ARG A 92 12.55 0.41 -16.61
N ILE A 93 11.24 0.54 -16.79
CA ILE A 93 10.31 -0.58 -16.93
C ILE A 93 9.54 -0.39 -18.24
N THR A 94 9.72 -1.30 -19.19
CA THR A 94 9.01 -1.28 -20.47
C THR A 94 8.01 -2.42 -20.54
N TYR A 95 6.77 -2.09 -20.88
CA TYR A 95 5.74 -3.04 -21.24
C TYR A 95 5.41 -2.89 -22.73
N ARG A 96 5.35 -4.01 -23.45
CA ARG A 96 4.87 -4.08 -24.83
C ARG A 96 3.40 -4.46 -24.86
N TYR A 97 2.59 -3.65 -25.51
CA TYR A 97 1.17 -3.91 -25.76
C TYR A 97 1.02 -4.38 -27.20
N GLU A 98 0.80 -5.67 -27.41
CA GLU A 98 0.66 -6.26 -28.74
C GLU A 98 -0.77 -6.07 -29.25
N MET A 99 -0.94 -5.17 -30.21
CA MET A 99 -2.25 -4.85 -30.79
C MET A 99 -2.53 -5.72 -32.02
N GLU A 100 -1.52 -5.95 -32.86
CA GLU A 100 -1.53 -6.93 -33.94
C GLU A 100 -0.27 -7.79 -33.87
N TRP A 101 -0.48 -9.11 -33.85
CA TRP A 101 0.56 -10.14 -33.77
C TRP A 101 1.71 -9.96 -34.76
N LYS A 102 2.87 -10.54 -34.43
CA LYS A 102 4.12 -10.48 -35.23
C LYS A 102 4.65 -9.07 -35.41
N ASP A 103 4.64 -8.28 -34.34
CA ASP A 103 5.16 -6.91 -34.31
C ASP A 103 4.58 -6.02 -35.42
N ARG A 104 3.35 -6.32 -35.86
CA ARG A 104 2.68 -5.55 -36.92
C ARG A 104 2.17 -4.22 -36.40
N VAL A 105 1.52 -4.24 -35.24
CA VAL A 105 1.07 -3.04 -34.54
C VAL A 105 1.26 -3.25 -33.05
N PHE A 106 2.05 -2.41 -32.41
CA PHE A 106 2.28 -2.48 -30.97
C PHE A 106 2.55 -1.09 -30.39
N THR A 107 2.39 -0.99 -29.07
CA THR A 107 2.83 0.19 -28.31
C THR A 107 3.76 -0.27 -27.21
N ASP A 108 4.99 0.24 -27.22
CA ASP A 108 5.92 0.06 -26.10
C ASP A 108 5.77 1.24 -25.15
N VAL A 109 5.39 0.96 -23.90
CA VAL A 109 5.27 1.97 -22.85
C VAL A 109 6.41 1.79 -21.87
N THR A 110 7.29 2.79 -21.80
CA THR A 110 8.42 2.79 -20.87
C THR A 110 8.20 3.80 -19.76
N TYR A 111 8.22 3.32 -18.53
CA TYR A 111 8.21 4.11 -17.31
C TYR A 111 9.65 4.33 -16.83
N TYR A 112 10.05 5.59 -16.74
CA TYR A 112 11.35 6.02 -16.24
C TYR A 112 11.17 6.68 -14.87
N ILE A 113 11.71 6.06 -13.83
CA ILE A 113 11.79 6.64 -12.49
C ILE A 113 13.02 7.55 -12.48
N LEU A 114 12.80 8.86 -12.61
CA LEU A 114 13.89 9.83 -12.64
C LEU A 114 14.38 10.16 -11.23
N ASP A 115 13.44 10.30 -10.30
CA ASP A 115 13.64 10.46 -8.86
C ASP A 115 12.33 10.14 -8.10
N GLU A 116 12.29 10.44 -6.80
CA GLU A 116 11.14 10.17 -5.91
C GLU A 116 9.86 10.92 -6.30
N GLN A 117 9.95 12.03 -7.04
CA GLN A 117 8.81 12.90 -7.37
C GLN A 117 8.48 12.93 -8.85
N ARG A 118 9.41 12.51 -9.73
CA ARG A 118 9.30 12.67 -11.18
C ARG A 118 9.40 11.33 -11.89
N ILE A 119 8.31 10.98 -12.55
CA ILE A 119 8.22 9.81 -13.44
C ILE A 119 7.99 10.31 -14.86
N LEU A 120 8.79 9.83 -15.80
CA LEU A 120 8.60 10.08 -17.23
C LEU A 120 8.02 8.83 -17.88
N VAL A 121 6.97 9.00 -18.69
CA VAL A 121 6.33 7.90 -19.42
C VAL A 121 6.51 8.14 -20.91
N GLY A 122 7.29 7.26 -21.55
CA GLY A 122 7.44 7.22 -23.00
C GLY A 122 6.45 6.23 -23.61
N MET A 123 5.80 6.61 -24.70
CA MET A 123 4.85 5.77 -25.43
C MET A 123 5.30 5.71 -26.89
N ASN A 124 5.83 4.57 -27.32
CA ASN A 124 6.31 4.35 -28.67
C ASN A 124 5.29 3.51 -29.44
N CYS A 125 4.48 4.17 -30.27
CA CYS A 125 3.49 3.53 -31.13
C CYS A 125 4.13 3.13 -32.46
N VAL A 126 4.05 1.85 -32.82
CA VAL A 126 4.65 1.30 -34.05
C VAL A 126 3.58 0.65 -34.93
N ASN A 127 3.59 1.00 -36.21
CA ASN A 127 2.75 0.41 -37.25
C ASN A 127 3.62 -0.05 -38.43
N ASN A 128 3.81 -1.35 -38.56
CA ASN A 128 4.53 -2.01 -39.64
C ASN A 128 3.59 -2.58 -40.72
N THR A 129 2.32 -2.17 -40.73
CA THR A 129 1.35 -2.60 -41.74
C THR A 129 1.37 -1.66 -42.94
N ALA A 130 0.78 -2.10 -44.07
CA ALA A 130 0.68 -1.27 -45.27
C ALA A 130 -0.41 -0.18 -45.18
N VAL A 131 -1.22 -0.18 -44.13
CA VAL A 131 -2.35 0.74 -43.95
C VAL A 131 -2.17 1.57 -42.68
N ASN A 132 -2.64 2.81 -42.69
CA ASN A 132 -2.61 3.66 -41.51
C ASN A 132 -3.54 3.09 -40.43
N GLN A 133 -3.06 3.09 -39.19
CA GLN A 133 -3.79 2.60 -38.03
C GLN A 133 -4.07 3.77 -37.09
N ASN A 134 -5.32 3.94 -36.69
CA ASN A 134 -5.72 5.02 -35.78
C ASN A 134 -5.66 4.51 -34.34
N LEU A 135 -4.64 4.92 -33.59
CA LEU A 135 -4.43 4.49 -32.21
C LEU A 135 -4.87 5.56 -31.21
N VAL A 136 -5.45 5.16 -30.08
CA VAL A 136 -5.76 6.04 -28.95
C VAL A 136 -5.01 5.56 -27.72
N LEU A 137 -4.68 6.50 -26.84
CA LEU A 137 -3.99 6.20 -25.58
C LEU A 137 -4.83 6.77 -24.44
N ASN A 138 -5.19 5.92 -23.48
CA ASN A 138 -5.80 6.37 -22.23
C ASN A 138 -4.71 6.36 -21.15
N LEU A 139 -4.44 7.52 -20.55
CA LEU A 139 -3.51 7.65 -19.43
C LEU A 139 -4.32 7.64 -18.15
N MET A 140 -4.42 6.48 -17.52
CA MET A 140 -5.28 6.24 -16.35
C MET A 140 -4.51 6.45 -15.06
N ALA A 141 -5.08 7.25 -14.18
CA ALA A 141 -4.65 7.39 -12.80
C ALA A 141 -5.78 7.07 -11.83
N TYR A 142 -5.45 6.33 -10.79
CA TYR A 142 -6.40 5.89 -9.78
C TYR A 142 -5.70 5.61 -8.45
N ILE A 143 -6.48 5.56 -7.38
CA ILE A 143 -6.03 5.11 -6.07
C ILE A 143 -6.58 3.71 -5.82
N ASP A 144 -5.82 2.89 -5.12
CA ASP A 144 -6.20 1.57 -4.68
C ASP A 144 -5.91 1.46 -3.18
N TYR A 145 -6.85 0.87 -2.45
CA TYR A 145 -6.69 0.58 -1.04
C TYR A 145 -6.53 -0.93 -0.91
N GLU A 146 -5.31 -1.40 -0.65
CA GLU A 146 -5.03 -2.83 -0.67
C GLU A 146 -5.71 -3.55 0.51
N GLY A 147 -6.50 -4.57 0.17
CA GLY A 147 -7.19 -5.47 1.10
C GLY A 147 -8.21 -4.77 2.01
N GLU A 148 -8.57 -5.43 3.10
CA GLU A 148 -9.48 -4.89 4.10
C GLU A 148 -8.87 -3.69 4.87
N GLN A 149 -9.51 -2.54 4.79
CA GLN A 149 -9.08 -1.29 5.43
C GLN A 149 -9.90 -1.00 6.70
N PRO A 150 -9.36 -0.22 7.66
CA PRO A 150 -10.09 0.13 8.87
C PRO A 150 -11.33 0.96 8.54
N GLN A 151 -12.47 0.56 9.10
CA GLN A 151 -13.77 1.23 8.94
C GLN A 151 -13.98 2.33 9.97
N PHE A 152 -13.04 2.52 10.89
CA PHE A 152 -13.13 3.48 11.97
C PHE A 152 -11.88 4.34 12.03
N LYS A 153 -12.03 5.57 12.51
CA LYS A 153 -10.92 6.46 12.81
C LYS A 153 -11.22 7.27 14.07
N ILE A 154 -10.16 7.71 14.72
CA ILE A 154 -10.24 8.69 15.80
C ILE A 154 -9.77 10.03 15.21
N PRO A 155 -10.45 11.16 15.51
CA PRO A 155 -9.92 12.48 15.20
C PRO A 155 -8.53 12.68 15.80
N GLU A 156 -7.65 13.42 15.13
CA GLU A 156 -6.41 13.86 15.76
C GLU A 156 -6.76 14.77 16.95
N ASP A 157 -6.56 14.26 18.16
CA ASP A 157 -6.66 15.00 19.40
C ASP A 157 -5.26 15.10 20.03
N ALA A 158 -4.79 16.32 20.26
CA ALA A 158 -3.45 16.57 20.79
C ALA A 158 -3.25 16.01 22.21
N ASN A 159 -4.33 15.74 22.95
CA ASN A 159 -4.25 15.39 24.36
C ASN A 159 -4.26 13.88 24.62
N ILE A 160 -4.49 13.03 23.61
CA ILE A 160 -4.59 11.57 23.79
C ILE A 160 -3.57 10.87 22.90
N GLN A 161 -2.78 9.99 23.51
CA GLN A 161 -1.85 9.13 22.77
C GLN A 161 -2.54 7.79 22.45
N TRP A 162 -2.64 7.45 21.17
CA TRP A 162 -3.05 6.13 20.71
C TRP A 162 -1.81 5.24 20.49
N HIS A 163 -1.85 4.02 20.99
CA HIS A 163 -0.84 2.99 20.77
C HIS A 163 -1.49 1.77 20.14
N ASN A 164 -1.02 1.33 18.96
CA ASN A 164 -1.50 0.10 18.34
C ASN A 164 -1.05 -1.12 19.16
N ALA A 165 -1.91 -2.12 19.30
CA ALA A 165 -1.56 -3.35 19.99
C ALA A 165 -0.46 -4.16 19.28
N THR A 166 -0.22 -3.90 17.99
CA THR A 166 0.83 -4.51 17.19
C THR A 166 2.20 -3.83 17.38
N ASP A 167 2.26 -2.68 18.07
CA ASP A 167 3.51 -1.94 18.36
C ASP A 167 4.18 -2.42 19.66
N TYR A 168 4.06 -3.72 19.96
CA TYR A 168 4.72 -4.34 21.08
C TYR A 168 6.24 -4.47 20.85
N ILE A 169 7.01 -4.44 21.93
CA ILE A 169 8.45 -4.75 21.92
C ILE A 169 8.71 -6.26 22.04
N SER A 170 7.81 -6.99 22.71
CA SER A 170 7.88 -8.44 22.83
C SER A 170 6.49 -9.05 22.99
N ASN A 171 6.26 -10.20 22.35
CA ASN A 171 5.06 -11.00 22.49
C ASN A 171 5.47 -12.47 22.68
N GLU A 172 5.42 -12.92 23.93
CA GLU A 172 5.92 -14.21 24.38
C GLU A 172 4.77 -15.09 24.90
N PRO A 173 4.33 -16.09 24.12
CA PRO A 173 3.41 -17.10 24.61
C PRO A 173 4.12 -18.04 25.59
N ILE A 174 3.40 -18.51 26.59
CA ILE A 174 3.95 -19.46 27.56
C ILE A 174 4.26 -20.82 26.91
N TYR A 175 3.45 -21.23 25.94
CA TYR A 175 3.65 -22.45 25.15
C TYR A 175 4.15 -22.09 23.75
N LYS A 176 5.35 -22.55 23.40
CA LYS A 176 5.96 -22.33 22.09
C LYS A 176 5.66 -23.53 21.19
N SER A 177 4.85 -23.33 20.15
CA SER A 177 4.59 -24.36 19.15
C SER A 177 5.82 -24.59 18.26
N PRO A 178 5.88 -25.66 17.46
CA PRO A 178 6.95 -25.85 16.47
C PRO A 178 7.05 -24.70 15.46
N GLN A 179 5.95 -23.95 15.25
CA GLN A 179 5.89 -22.79 14.37
C GLN A 179 6.22 -21.48 15.09
N TYR A 180 6.68 -21.53 16.35
CA TYR A 180 6.95 -20.33 17.12
C TYR A 180 7.92 -19.39 16.39
N ASN A 181 8.98 -19.88 15.74
CA ASN A 181 9.89 -19.03 14.97
C ASN A 181 9.46 -18.80 13.51
N LEU A 182 8.25 -19.21 13.13
CA LEU A 182 7.73 -19.14 11.77
C LEU A 182 6.56 -18.16 11.70
N VAL A 183 6.87 -16.87 11.59
CA VAL A 183 5.88 -15.86 11.22
C VAL A 183 5.95 -15.65 9.70
N TYR A 184 4.81 -15.73 9.03
CA TYR A 184 4.69 -15.67 7.58
C TYR A 184 4.16 -14.29 7.14
N ASP A 185 4.25 -14.01 5.84
CA ASP A 185 3.75 -12.78 5.19
C ASP A 185 4.31 -11.46 5.76
N GLY A 186 5.47 -11.49 6.42
CA GLY A 186 6.10 -10.31 7.02
C GLY A 186 5.38 -9.76 8.25
N TRP A 187 4.41 -10.50 8.81
CA TRP A 187 3.65 -10.05 9.97
C TRP A 187 4.48 -10.12 11.24
N LYS A 188 4.06 -9.36 12.26
CA LYS A 188 4.48 -9.57 13.64
C LYS A 188 3.73 -10.78 14.23
N ARG A 189 4.31 -11.44 15.25
CA ARG A 189 3.65 -12.56 15.95
C ARG A 189 2.26 -12.15 16.43
N ASN A 190 1.27 -13.03 16.21
CA ASN A 190 -0.13 -12.83 16.59
C ASN A 190 -0.79 -11.59 15.97
N GLU A 191 -0.15 -10.90 15.04
CA GLU A 191 -0.81 -9.85 14.26
C GLU A 191 -1.92 -10.44 13.40
N MET A 192 -3.03 -9.71 13.29
CA MET A 192 -4.19 -10.11 12.52
C MET A 192 -4.84 -8.87 11.91
N ARG A 193 -5.12 -8.92 10.61
CA ARG A 193 -5.83 -7.86 9.90
C ARG A 193 -7.34 -7.89 10.20
N THR A 194 -7.96 -6.73 10.37
CA THR A 194 -9.42 -6.59 10.50
C THR A 194 -9.89 -5.16 10.24
N SER A 195 -10.98 -4.99 9.50
CA SER A 195 -11.61 -3.66 9.28
C SER A 195 -12.21 -3.05 10.53
N GLN A 196 -12.51 -3.88 11.54
CA GLN A 196 -13.17 -3.44 12.77
C GLN A 196 -12.22 -2.72 13.73
N SER A 197 -10.92 -2.77 13.44
CA SER A 197 -9.89 -2.07 14.20
C SER A 197 -9.68 -0.65 13.69
N LEU A 198 -9.08 0.18 14.54
CA LEU A 198 -8.72 1.56 14.22
C LEU A 198 -7.51 1.65 13.30
N SER A 199 -6.55 0.74 13.47
CA SER A 199 -5.30 0.71 12.70
C SER A 199 -5.36 -0.19 11.45
N GLY A 200 -6.36 -1.07 11.38
CA GLY A 200 -6.44 -2.16 10.40
C GLY A 200 -5.84 -3.48 10.91
N PHE A 201 -5.12 -3.45 12.03
CA PHE A 201 -4.48 -4.61 12.63
C PHE A 201 -4.73 -4.71 14.13
N VAL A 202 -4.80 -5.94 14.63
CA VAL A 202 -4.93 -6.24 16.07
C VAL A 202 -3.94 -7.29 16.50
N LEU A 203 -3.61 -7.29 17.79
CA LEU A 203 -3.01 -8.44 18.44
C LEU A 203 -4.11 -9.48 18.70
N GLY A 204 -4.06 -10.60 17.99
CA GLY A 204 -5.07 -11.67 18.03
C GLY A 204 -4.46 -13.06 17.93
N LYS A 205 -4.98 -13.90 17.03
CA LYS A 205 -4.52 -15.29 16.75
C LYS A 205 -4.29 -16.16 17.99
N GLY A 206 -5.11 -15.99 19.02
CA GLY A 206 -5.04 -16.83 20.23
C GLY A 206 -4.26 -16.23 21.40
N PHE A 207 -3.79 -14.98 21.30
CA PHE A 207 -3.27 -14.25 22.47
C PHE A 207 -4.30 -14.26 23.62
N GLY A 208 -3.83 -14.43 24.85
CA GLY A 208 -4.67 -14.48 26.04
C GLY A 208 -5.21 -15.87 26.39
N LYS A 209 -5.13 -16.85 25.48
CA LYS A 209 -5.70 -18.19 25.70
C LYS A 209 -5.05 -18.93 26.87
N ASN A 210 -3.74 -18.78 27.06
CA ASN A 210 -3.02 -19.50 28.11
C ASN A 210 -2.62 -18.55 29.24
N LYS A 211 -2.72 -19.04 30.47
CA LYS A 211 -2.21 -18.33 31.65
C LYS A 211 -0.70 -18.15 31.53
N GLY A 212 -0.23 -16.91 31.59
CA GLY A 212 1.18 -16.53 31.45
C GLY A 212 1.58 -16.08 30.05
N ASP A 213 0.68 -16.05 29.06
CA ASP A 213 0.94 -15.36 27.79
C ASP A 213 1.21 -13.88 28.08
N LYS A 214 2.31 -13.33 27.56
CA LYS A 214 2.80 -11.99 27.91
C LYS A 214 3.07 -11.16 26.67
N VAL A 215 2.58 -9.92 26.67
CA VAL A 215 2.96 -8.89 25.70
C VAL A 215 3.47 -7.66 26.45
N SER A 216 4.51 -7.03 25.92
CA SER A 216 5.13 -5.84 26.50
C SER A 216 5.20 -4.71 25.47
N TYR A 217 4.96 -3.49 25.91
CA TYR A 217 5.00 -2.25 25.13
C TYR A 217 5.97 -1.25 25.76
N GLU A 218 6.70 -0.49 24.96
CA GLU A 218 7.39 0.72 25.41
C GLU A 218 6.44 1.91 25.22
N ILE A 219 6.13 2.61 26.31
CA ILE A 219 5.23 3.76 26.31
C ILE A 219 5.96 4.98 26.87
N ASN A 220 5.65 6.16 26.34
CA ASN A 220 6.24 7.41 26.79
C ASN A 220 5.18 8.32 27.42
N ILE A 221 5.20 8.44 28.74
CA ILE A 221 4.24 9.22 29.50
C ILE A 221 4.67 10.69 29.50
N LEU A 222 3.76 11.55 29.04
CA LEU A 222 3.96 13.00 28.99
C LEU A 222 3.80 13.64 30.38
N PRO A 223 4.41 14.83 30.61
CA PRO A 223 4.17 15.61 31.82
C PRO A 223 2.68 15.86 32.10
N GLU A 224 2.32 15.94 33.38
CA GLU A 224 0.95 16.19 33.89
C GLU A 224 -0.02 14.99 33.79
N LYS A 225 0.47 13.81 33.39
CA LYS A 225 -0.32 12.56 33.26
C LYS A 225 0.04 11.47 34.28
N GLU A 226 0.53 11.82 35.47
CA GLU A 226 1.23 10.88 36.36
C GLU A 226 0.39 10.13 37.44
N LYS A 227 -0.94 9.89 37.34
CA LYS A 227 -1.77 9.43 38.52
C LYS A 227 -2.70 8.18 38.37
N GLY A 228 -2.52 7.14 39.24
CA GLY A 228 -3.31 5.85 39.41
C GLY A 228 -2.58 4.52 39.90
N ILE A 229 -3.23 3.42 40.33
CA ILE A 229 -2.52 2.26 40.98
C ILE A 229 -1.78 1.30 40.00
N THR A 230 -0.60 0.79 40.40
CA THR A 230 0.18 -0.27 39.74
C THR A 230 -0.37 -1.68 40.06
N GLU A 231 -0.58 -2.47 39.01
CA GLU A 231 -1.07 -3.86 39.01
C GLU A 231 -2.59 -4.01 39.27
N ILE A 232 -3.35 -4.13 38.18
CA ILE A 232 -4.81 -4.28 38.19
C ILE A 232 -5.18 -5.51 37.39
N ARG A 233 -6.07 -6.33 37.96
CA ARG A 233 -6.71 -7.43 37.24
C ARG A 233 -7.90 -6.88 36.46
N LEU A 234 -7.87 -7.03 35.14
CA LEU A 234 -8.97 -6.69 34.25
C LEU A 234 -9.76 -7.94 33.88
N GLU A 235 -11.08 -7.93 34.09
CA GLU A 235 -11.99 -8.96 33.59
C GLU A 235 -12.65 -8.47 32.31
N LEU A 236 -12.44 -9.21 31.21
CA LEU A 236 -13.02 -8.91 29.91
C LEU A 236 -14.29 -9.72 29.72
N GLN A 237 -15.40 -9.05 29.40
CA GLN A 237 -16.64 -9.72 29.03
C GLN A 237 -16.63 -10.01 27.52
N GLY A 238 -16.68 -11.28 27.15
CA GLY A 238 -16.71 -11.71 25.75
C GLY A 238 -18.10 -11.49 25.14
N THR A 239 -18.36 -10.29 24.63
CA THR A 239 -19.61 -9.95 23.92
C THR A 239 -19.54 -10.20 22.42
N GLY A 240 -18.33 -10.37 21.87
CA GLY A 240 -18.07 -10.44 20.43
C GLY A 240 -17.89 -9.07 19.76
N GLU A 241 -18.11 -7.98 20.50
CA GLU A 241 -17.90 -6.61 20.06
C GLU A 241 -16.69 -5.98 20.75
N TYR A 242 -16.06 -4.98 20.13
CA TYR A 242 -15.01 -4.20 20.78
C TYR A 242 -15.58 -3.39 21.94
N SER A 243 -14.89 -3.40 23.07
CA SER A 243 -15.22 -2.61 24.25
C SER A 243 -13.99 -1.88 24.75
N ILE A 244 -14.21 -0.71 25.35
CA ILE A 244 -13.17 0.09 25.98
C ILE A 244 -13.21 -0.18 27.48
N ALA A 245 -12.07 -0.59 28.04
CA ALA A 245 -11.88 -0.71 29.48
C ALA A 245 -10.93 0.39 29.97
N SER A 246 -11.38 1.18 30.95
CA SER A 246 -10.55 2.22 31.57
C SER A 246 -9.80 1.65 32.76
N ILE A 247 -8.47 1.81 32.77
CA ILE A 247 -7.59 1.36 33.84
C ILE A 247 -6.81 2.56 34.37
N PRO A 248 -6.87 2.88 35.67
CA PRO A 248 -6.05 3.93 36.25
C PRO A 248 -4.57 3.51 36.30
N TYR A 249 -3.63 4.45 36.06
CA TYR A 249 -2.17 4.18 36.10
C TYR A 249 -1.38 5.34 36.75
N THR A 250 -0.35 5.09 37.57
CA THR A 250 0.57 6.11 38.15
C THR A 250 1.92 5.89 37.55
N CYS A 251 2.56 7.01 37.21
CA CYS A 251 3.99 7.06 36.96
C CYS A 251 4.62 7.98 38.01
N LYS A 252 5.87 7.73 38.40
CA LYS A 252 6.55 8.59 39.38
C LYS A 252 6.97 9.91 38.74
N GLU A 253 7.41 9.85 37.49
CA GLU A 253 7.91 10.96 36.70
C GLU A 253 7.50 10.74 35.24
N PRO A 254 7.42 11.79 34.41
CA PRO A 254 7.31 11.64 32.97
C PRO A 254 8.49 10.85 32.39
N GLY A 255 8.24 10.10 31.32
CA GLY A 255 9.29 9.39 30.60
C GLY A 255 8.87 8.02 30.09
N LYS A 256 9.88 7.21 29.76
CA LYS A 256 9.69 5.88 29.18
C LYS A 256 9.37 4.84 30.24
N TYR A 257 8.29 4.09 30.02
CA TYR A 257 7.85 2.98 30.85
C TYR A 257 7.59 1.74 30.00
N THR A 258 7.60 0.58 30.64
CA THR A 258 7.17 -0.68 30.04
C THR A 258 5.80 -1.05 30.58
N LEU A 259 4.82 -1.19 29.68
CA LEU A 259 3.52 -1.75 30.00
C LEU A 259 3.54 -3.24 29.67
N GLU A 260 3.20 -4.08 30.64
CA GLU A 260 3.12 -5.54 30.46
C GLU A 260 1.67 -6.00 30.67
N LEU A 261 1.15 -6.72 29.69
CA LEU A 261 -0.13 -7.41 29.80
C LEU A 261 0.15 -8.90 29.93
N ILE A 262 -0.23 -9.49 31.06
CA ILE A 262 -0.05 -10.90 31.37
C ILE A 262 -1.42 -11.55 31.45
N SER A 263 -1.65 -12.58 30.64
CA SER A 263 -2.91 -13.29 30.64
C SER A 263 -3.06 -14.19 31.88
N GLU A 264 -4.22 -14.14 32.53
CA GLU A 264 -4.62 -15.12 33.56
C GLU A 264 -5.20 -16.41 32.97
N GLY A 265 -5.39 -16.48 31.64
CA GLY A 265 -5.79 -17.67 30.90
C GLY A 265 -7.25 -18.05 31.07
N THR A 266 -8.04 -17.89 30.01
CA THR A 266 -9.43 -18.39 29.91
C THR A 266 -9.85 -18.60 28.45
N TYR A 267 -9.75 -17.54 27.64
CA TYR A 267 -10.12 -17.50 26.23
C TYR A 267 -9.13 -16.63 25.44
N SER A 268 -9.13 -16.76 24.12
CA SER A 268 -8.38 -15.84 23.26
C SER A 268 -9.04 -14.47 23.20
N THR A 269 -8.22 -13.42 23.14
CA THR A 269 -8.66 -12.03 23.07
C THR A 269 -8.00 -11.34 21.89
N ASN A 270 -8.75 -10.47 21.21
CA ASN A 270 -8.20 -9.53 20.24
C ASN A 270 -8.05 -8.17 20.91
N LEU A 271 -6.87 -7.58 20.82
CA LEU A 271 -6.56 -6.24 21.31
C LEU A 271 -6.24 -5.34 20.12
N ASP A 272 -6.99 -4.25 19.95
CA ASP A 272 -6.75 -3.26 18.89
C ASP A 272 -5.61 -2.30 19.26
N GLY A 273 -5.70 -1.75 20.47
CA GLY A 273 -4.72 -0.84 21.02
C GLY A 273 -5.21 -0.25 22.32
N PHE A 274 -4.54 0.80 22.78
CA PHE A 274 -4.90 1.48 24.01
C PHE A 274 -4.60 2.97 23.93
N PHE A 275 -5.37 3.74 24.70
CA PHE A 275 -5.20 5.19 24.84
C PHE A 275 -4.47 5.52 26.14
N ILE A 276 -3.63 6.56 26.10
CA ILE A 276 -3.00 7.15 27.28
C ILE A 276 -3.40 8.63 27.34
N GLY A 277 -4.17 8.98 28.38
CA GLY A 277 -4.71 10.31 28.59
C GLY A 277 -5.38 10.44 29.96
N SER A 278 -5.92 11.62 30.26
CA SER A 278 -6.75 11.81 31.45
C SER A 278 -8.11 11.11 31.29
N GLU A 279 -8.83 10.90 32.39
CA GLU A 279 -10.17 10.30 32.35
C GLU A 279 -11.15 11.19 31.57
N GLU A 280 -11.03 12.51 31.73
CA GLU A 280 -11.82 13.51 31.02
C GLU A 280 -11.57 13.46 29.51
N ASP A 281 -10.32 13.33 29.07
CA ASP A 281 -9.97 13.25 27.65
C ASP A 281 -10.51 11.94 27.06
N ILE A 282 -10.30 10.81 27.74
CA ILE A 282 -10.75 9.50 27.27
C ILE A 282 -12.27 9.45 27.08
N LYS A 283 -13.05 10.10 27.98
CA LYS A 283 -14.51 10.21 27.85
C LYS A 283 -14.96 11.02 26.64
N GLN A 284 -14.10 11.86 26.09
CA GLN A 284 -14.41 12.69 24.92
C GLN A 284 -14.06 12.01 23.59
N ILE A 285 -13.37 10.87 23.62
CA ILE A 285 -13.01 10.12 22.41
C ILE A 285 -14.27 9.75 21.63
N LYS A 286 -14.29 10.13 20.36
CA LYS A 286 -15.32 9.73 19.41
C LYS A 286 -14.69 8.89 18.32
N ILE A 287 -15.06 7.61 18.31
CA ILE A 287 -14.75 6.71 17.20
C ILE A 287 -15.73 7.02 16.07
N LEU A 288 -15.21 7.46 14.93
CA LEU A 288 -16.01 7.87 13.78
C LEU A 288 -15.90 6.82 12.67
N PRO A 289 -16.96 6.55 11.90
CA PRO A 289 -16.85 5.73 10.71
C PRO A 289 -15.90 6.41 9.69
N ARG A 290 -14.98 5.63 9.14
CA ARG A 290 -14.07 5.99 8.06
C ARG A 290 -14.68 5.52 6.74
N LYS A 291 -15.12 6.48 5.91
CA LYS A 291 -15.60 6.20 4.56
C LYS A 291 -14.46 6.45 3.57
N LEU A 292 -13.92 5.38 2.99
CA LEU A 292 -12.92 5.48 1.93
C LEU A 292 -13.54 6.12 0.69
N SER A 293 -12.77 6.99 0.03
CA SER A 293 -13.13 7.62 -1.22
C SER A 293 -12.10 7.29 -2.28
N PHE A 294 -12.56 6.76 -3.42
CA PHE A 294 -11.75 6.60 -4.61
C PHE A 294 -11.73 7.86 -5.48
N ILE A 295 -12.58 8.85 -5.19
CA ILE A 295 -12.76 10.03 -6.02
C ILE A 295 -11.81 11.14 -5.54
N PRO A 296 -10.90 11.63 -6.39
CA PRO A 296 -10.04 12.76 -6.08
C PRO A 296 -10.74 14.10 -6.37
N GLU A 297 -10.23 15.17 -5.76
CA GLU A 297 -10.38 16.50 -6.32
C GLU A 297 -9.46 16.64 -7.54
N ILE A 298 -10.01 17.06 -8.68
CA ILE A 298 -9.27 17.23 -9.94
C ILE A 298 -9.15 18.72 -10.25
N LYS A 299 -7.92 19.21 -10.39
CA LYS A 299 -7.62 20.59 -10.82
C LYS A 299 -6.87 20.55 -12.14
N SER A 300 -7.54 20.90 -13.24
CA SER A 300 -6.92 20.96 -14.57
C SER A 300 -6.17 22.27 -14.80
N GLY A 301 -5.03 22.20 -15.48
CA GLY A 301 -4.31 23.38 -15.94
C GLY A 301 -5.04 24.16 -17.02
N LYS A 302 -4.55 25.38 -17.29
CA LYS A 302 -5.18 26.31 -18.27
C LYS A 302 -5.22 25.74 -19.68
N THR A 303 -4.19 25.00 -20.08
CA THR A 303 -4.07 24.37 -21.41
C THR A 303 -4.84 23.06 -21.53
N LYS A 304 -5.36 22.52 -20.42
CA LYS A 304 -5.99 21.18 -20.33
C LYS A 304 -5.08 20.03 -20.84
N GLN A 305 -3.77 20.23 -20.78
CA GLN A 305 -2.75 19.19 -21.05
C GLN A 305 -2.08 18.70 -19.76
N ASP A 306 -2.65 19.08 -18.64
CA ASP A 306 -2.24 18.65 -17.32
C ASP A 306 -3.44 18.69 -16.36
N PHE A 307 -3.35 17.89 -15.30
CA PHE A 307 -4.20 17.99 -14.13
C PHE A 307 -3.48 17.49 -12.87
N ILE A 308 -3.95 17.98 -11.72
CA ILE A 308 -3.52 17.57 -10.39
C ILE A 308 -4.67 16.83 -9.71
N LEU A 309 -4.35 15.71 -9.09
CA LEU A 309 -5.25 14.88 -8.28
C LEU A 309 -4.89 15.02 -6.80
N LYS A 310 -5.90 15.24 -5.96
CA LYS A 310 -5.79 15.16 -4.49
C LYS A 310 -6.85 14.20 -3.97
N TYR A 311 -6.40 13.07 -3.42
CA TYR A 311 -7.27 12.11 -2.76
C TYR A 311 -7.46 12.47 -1.29
N PRO A 312 -8.66 12.29 -0.71
CA PRO A 312 -8.91 12.65 0.69
C PRO A 312 -8.02 11.93 1.71
N GLU A 313 -7.67 10.68 1.42
CA GLU A 313 -6.95 9.78 2.34
C GLU A 313 -5.43 9.74 2.07
N CYS A 314 -4.91 10.57 1.16
CA CYS A 314 -3.50 10.58 0.79
C CYS A 314 -2.95 12.00 0.91
N ASP A 315 -1.85 12.21 1.63
CA ASP A 315 -1.26 13.54 1.81
C ASP A 315 -0.66 14.10 0.51
N ASN A 316 -0.12 13.21 -0.33
CA ASN A 316 0.51 13.55 -1.59
C ASN A 316 -0.49 14.13 -2.61
N TYR A 317 0.03 14.97 -3.50
CA TYR A 317 -0.64 15.42 -4.71
C TYR A 317 -0.01 14.71 -5.91
N TYR A 318 -0.82 14.27 -6.86
CA TYR A 318 -0.35 13.61 -8.08
C TYR A 318 -0.64 14.48 -9.30
N GLY A 319 0.41 15.00 -9.92
CA GLY A 319 0.32 15.77 -11.16
C GLY A 319 0.56 14.89 -12.38
N ILE A 320 -0.28 15.03 -13.40
CA ILE A 320 -0.16 14.32 -14.67
C ILE A 320 -0.17 15.35 -15.77
N ALA A 321 0.85 15.33 -16.62
CA ALA A 321 0.99 16.23 -17.77
C ALA A 321 1.45 15.43 -18.99
N TRP A 322 1.04 15.87 -20.17
CA TRP A 322 1.40 15.23 -21.44
C TRP A 322 1.64 16.29 -22.53
N ASN A 323 2.38 15.92 -23.57
CA ASN A 323 2.78 16.81 -24.65
C ASN A 323 1.96 16.66 -25.95
N TYR A 324 0.98 15.75 -25.99
CA TYR A 324 0.10 15.58 -27.13
C TYR A 324 -1.05 16.61 -27.10
N GLN A 325 -1.25 17.33 -28.20
CA GLN A 325 -2.21 18.45 -28.26
C GLN A 325 -3.66 18.00 -28.32
N GLU A 326 -3.94 16.93 -29.07
CA GLU A 326 -5.31 16.45 -29.24
C GLU A 326 -5.69 15.53 -28.08
N SER A 327 -6.13 16.11 -26.96
CA SER A 327 -6.47 15.35 -25.76
C SER A 327 -7.76 15.81 -25.10
N GLN A 328 -8.32 14.94 -24.27
CA GLN A 328 -9.47 15.24 -23.43
C GLN A 328 -9.26 14.63 -22.04
N ILE A 329 -9.49 15.42 -21.00
CA ILE A 329 -9.59 14.90 -19.64
C ILE A 329 -10.96 14.25 -19.46
N ARG A 330 -10.98 13.01 -19.00
CA ARG A 330 -12.18 12.22 -18.71
C ARG A 330 -12.13 11.63 -17.32
N GLU A 331 -13.30 11.27 -16.82
CA GLU A 331 -13.48 10.45 -15.64
C GLU A 331 -14.18 9.14 -16.02
N VAL A 332 -13.74 8.04 -15.42
CA VAL A 332 -14.40 6.74 -15.55
C VAL A 332 -14.82 6.26 -14.17
N LEU A 333 -16.11 5.97 -14.00
CA LEU A 333 -16.70 5.56 -12.72
C LEU A 333 -17.25 4.14 -12.82
N ASP A 334 -16.37 3.16 -12.81
CA ASP A 334 -16.69 1.73 -12.89
C ASP A 334 -15.53 0.92 -12.30
N ASP A 335 -15.75 -0.22 -11.65
CA ASP A 335 -14.68 -1.05 -11.08
C ASP A 335 -14.12 -2.12 -12.05
N ASN A 336 -14.68 -2.26 -13.25
CA ASN A 336 -14.33 -3.27 -14.25
C ASN A 336 -14.11 -2.62 -15.63
N LEU A 337 -12.91 -2.06 -15.84
CA LEU A 337 -12.58 -1.37 -17.08
C LEU A 337 -12.66 -2.27 -18.32
N GLU A 338 -12.37 -3.56 -18.21
CA GLU A 338 -12.38 -4.49 -19.35
C GLU A 338 -13.75 -4.62 -19.99
N SER A 339 -14.75 -4.93 -19.16
CA SER A 339 -16.12 -5.09 -19.61
C SER A 339 -16.71 -3.74 -19.98
N PHE A 340 -16.42 -2.71 -19.18
CA PHE A 340 -16.96 -1.37 -19.35
C PHE A 340 -16.46 -0.72 -20.65
N PHE A 341 -15.17 -0.74 -20.93
CA PHE A 341 -14.61 -0.15 -22.16
C PHE A 341 -15.03 -0.87 -23.42
N ARG A 342 -15.19 -2.20 -23.40
CA ARG A 342 -15.74 -2.93 -24.55
C ARG A 342 -17.14 -2.42 -24.93
N LYS A 343 -17.97 -2.06 -23.94
CA LYS A 343 -19.30 -1.48 -24.15
C LYS A 343 -19.27 0.00 -24.53
N LYS A 344 -18.21 0.72 -24.14
CA LYS A 344 -18.04 2.17 -24.33
C LYS A 344 -17.06 2.56 -25.43
N THR A 345 -16.58 1.62 -26.23
CA THR A 345 -15.65 1.83 -27.35
C THR A 345 -16.02 3.01 -28.26
N HIS A 346 -17.31 3.20 -28.51
CA HIS A 346 -17.81 4.27 -29.40
C HIS A 346 -18.02 5.60 -28.67
N ASP A 347 -17.99 5.63 -27.34
CA ASP A 347 -18.22 6.80 -26.51
C ASP A 347 -16.92 7.59 -26.30
N HIS A 348 -16.62 8.45 -27.27
CA HIS A 348 -15.39 9.21 -27.35
C HIS A 348 -15.61 10.73 -27.24
N VAL A 349 -16.78 11.14 -26.78
CA VAL A 349 -17.14 12.56 -26.60
C VAL A 349 -17.43 12.87 -25.13
N SER A 350 -17.95 11.90 -24.38
CA SER A 350 -18.28 12.07 -22.97
C SER A 350 -17.04 12.37 -22.15
N SER A 351 -17.12 13.41 -21.33
CA SER A 351 -16.12 13.72 -20.31
C SER A 351 -16.24 12.82 -19.08
N ARG A 352 -17.39 12.17 -18.88
CA ARG A 352 -17.62 11.25 -17.77
C ARG A 352 -18.27 9.97 -18.28
N LEU A 353 -17.60 8.84 -18.09
CA LEU A 353 -18.10 7.52 -18.42
C LEU A 353 -18.59 6.86 -17.12
N ILE A 354 -19.91 6.75 -16.96
CA ILE A 354 -20.54 6.29 -15.71
C ILE A 354 -20.97 4.82 -15.85
N GLY A 355 -20.44 3.98 -14.98
CA GLY A 355 -20.82 2.59 -14.75
C GLY A 355 -21.42 2.41 -13.34
N ASN A 356 -20.89 1.48 -12.54
CA ASN A 356 -21.41 1.19 -11.20
C ASN A 356 -21.02 2.20 -10.09
N ARG A 357 -20.06 3.10 -10.35
CA ARG A 357 -19.57 4.12 -9.40
C ARG A 357 -18.87 3.57 -8.15
N GLU A 358 -18.49 2.29 -8.15
CA GLU A 358 -17.72 1.68 -7.06
C GLU A 358 -16.22 2.03 -7.12
N TRP A 359 -15.77 2.63 -8.23
CA TRP A 359 -14.39 3.07 -8.43
C TRP A 359 -14.31 4.38 -9.22
N HIS A 360 -13.10 4.96 -9.30
CA HIS A 360 -12.82 6.15 -10.10
C HIS A 360 -11.46 6.07 -10.80
N TYR A 361 -11.43 6.45 -12.07
CA TYR A 361 -10.22 6.68 -12.84
C TYR A 361 -10.24 8.09 -13.43
N SER A 362 -9.13 8.81 -13.23
CA SER A 362 -8.83 10.04 -13.95
C SER A 362 -8.07 9.69 -15.21
N ASN A 363 -8.59 10.09 -16.37
CA ASN A 363 -8.08 9.68 -17.67
C ASN A 363 -7.66 10.90 -18.50
N ALA A 364 -6.38 10.98 -18.88
CA ALA A 364 -6.00 11.78 -20.04
C ALA A 364 -6.17 10.95 -21.31
N PHE A 365 -7.29 11.16 -22.00
CA PHE A 365 -7.57 10.49 -23.27
C PHE A 365 -6.89 11.24 -24.42
N LEU A 366 -5.86 10.63 -24.99
CA LEU A 366 -5.22 11.11 -26.20
C LEU A 366 -6.04 10.65 -27.41
N ARG A 367 -6.50 11.63 -28.19
CA ARG A 367 -7.26 11.40 -29.44
C ARG A 367 -6.39 10.65 -30.46
N PRO A 368 -7.01 10.15 -31.56
CA PRO A 368 -6.31 9.30 -32.51
C PRO A 368 -4.95 9.86 -32.94
N ILE A 369 -3.93 9.03 -32.77
CA ILE A 369 -2.58 9.16 -33.30
C ILE A 369 -2.58 8.33 -34.59
N VAL A 370 -2.17 8.94 -35.70
CA VAL A 370 -2.24 8.38 -37.06
C VAL A 370 -0.87 7.96 -37.56
#